data_AF-A0A4Q5LTH9-F1
#
_entry.id   AF-A0A4Q5LTH9-F1
#
_cell.length_a   1.000
_cell.length_b   1.000
_cell.length_c   1.000
_cell.angle_alpha   90.00
_cell.angle_beta   90.00
_cell.angle_gamma   90.00
#
_symmetry.space_group_name_H-M   'P 1'
#
loop_
_entity.id
_entity.type
_entity.pdbx_description
1 polymer ?
#
loop_
_entity_poly.entity_id
_entity_poly.type
_entity_poly.pdbx_seq_one_letter_code
_entity_poly.pdbx_strand_id
1 'polypeptide(L)'
;MKTTLLIFCLVIGVYQMAHAQSATVLPTSGEVYSNNTGNNASAIKGVMTNSTSNTFNAAVRGEHLGAEGYGMGVYGSHGGLGYGVFGISGNGIGVYGESSNSSGLTGYSNGSSGIVGLSNSGSAGFLHSIAADNVAPVLELNHSGIGRGILIRLNNATNAANGLFIDHLGTGTGAHIRKFDTSGLGAGLIAEKRTPYTGNYTTDPHAELEVRHGDGGVVGMSGLRIVNTGPNLNNWTLWTSNTNGSLLLMANGIIRGSFNPSTGAYTPASDIRLKHNIKNYSPTLTNLLKIGIKSYQVHHSAKAEVGLLAQEVLQYFPELIYDGVDEKGEQRYFMDYARIGVLAVKGIQEQQSIIDKQQSKIQTLEKEVQLLRNEMNELKKMLMKGK
;
A
#
# COMPACT_ATOMS: atom_id res chain seq x y z
N MET A 1 -18.06 -39.85 -103.50
CA MET A 1 -19.46 -39.63 -103.08
C MET A 1 -19.58 -39.98 -101.61
N LYS A 2 -20.39 -39.20 -100.88
CA LYS A 2 -20.81 -39.29 -99.46
C LYS A 2 -21.14 -40.76 -99.06
N THR A 3 -21.11 -41.23 -97.80
CA THR A 3 -21.79 -40.67 -96.60
C THR A 3 -21.41 -41.47 -95.32
N THR A 4 -21.14 -40.75 -94.22
CA THR A 4 -21.44 -40.97 -92.77
C THR A 4 -21.27 -42.38 -92.16
N LEU A 5 -20.24 -42.68 -91.35
CA LEU A 5 -19.90 -42.29 -89.96
C LEU A 5 -20.92 -42.74 -88.88
N LEU A 6 -20.52 -43.79 -88.16
CA LEU A 6 -21.22 -44.45 -87.06
C LEU A 6 -20.80 -43.81 -85.71
N ILE A 7 -21.78 -43.55 -84.84
CA ILE A 7 -21.59 -43.15 -83.45
C ILE A 7 -21.43 -44.40 -82.58
N PHE A 8 -20.43 -44.41 -81.69
CA PHE A 8 -20.49 -45.19 -80.45
C PHE A 8 -19.93 -44.35 -79.30
N CYS A 9 -20.74 -44.20 -78.25
CA CYS A 9 -20.38 -43.58 -76.98
C CYS A 9 -19.29 -44.38 -76.27
N LEU A 10 -18.29 -43.69 -75.73
CA LEU A 10 -17.47 -44.20 -74.63
C LEU A 10 -17.37 -43.12 -73.55
N VAL A 11 -17.95 -43.43 -72.40
CA VAL A 11 -17.80 -42.69 -71.15
C VAL A 11 -16.42 -43.04 -70.57
N ILE A 12 -15.53 -42.05 -70.50
CA ILE A 12 -14.34 -42.12 -69.64
C ILE A 12 -14.38 -40.90 -68.73
N GLY A 13 -14.55 -41.16 -67.43
CA GLY A 13 -14.46 -40.16 -66.39
C GLY A 13 -13.03 -39.62 -66.27
N VAL A 14 -12.91 -38.30 -66.19
CA VAL A 14 -11.67 -37.63 -65.84
C VAL A 14 -11.86 -37.06 -64.43
N TYR A 15 -11.43 -37.82 -63.43
CA TYR A 15 -11.19 -37.32 -62.08
C TYR A 15 -9.86 -36.53 -62.10
N GLN A 16 -9.88 -35.35 -61.45
CA GLN A 16 -8.72 -34.52 -61.05
C GLN A 16 -7.74 -34.07 -62.15
N MET A 17 -8.03 -32.91 -62.76
CA MET A 17 -7.01 -32.07 -63.37
C MET A 17 -6.46 -31.11 -62.31
N ALA A 18 -5.35 -31.48 -61.70
CA ALA A 18 -4.45 -30.52 -61.06
C ALA A 18 -3.80 -29.69 -62.18
N HIS A 19 -4.26 -28.45 -62.36
CA HIS A 19 -3.55 -27.49 -63.20
C HIS A 19 -2.29 -27.02 -62.48
N ALA A 20 -1.20 -27.78 -62.62
CA ALA A 20 0.15 -27.25 -62.46
C ALA A 20 0.53 -26.58 -63.79
N GLN A 21 0.21 -25.30 -63.93
CA GLN A 21 0.77 -24.52 -65.02
C GLN A 21 2.14 -23.99 -64.58
N SER A 22 3.18 -24.74 -64.97
CA SER A 22 4.55 -24.26 -64.99
C SER A 22 4.65 -23.09 -65.98
N ALA A 23 4.90 -21.89 -65.47
CA ALA A 23 5.39 -20.78 -66.26
C ALA A 23 6.57 -20.14 -65.53
N THR A 24 7.77 -20.52 -65.97
CA THR A 24 9.01 -19.77 -65.72
C THR A 24 8.93 -18.46 -66.50
N VAL A 25 8.17 -17.51 -65.98
CA VAL A 25 8.28 -16.08 -66.28
C VAL A 25 8.59 -15.47 -64.93
N LEU A 26 9.72 -14.79 -64.78
CA LEU A 26 9.96 -13.90 -63.64
C LEU A 26 9.05 -12.68 -63.84
N PRO A 27 7.85 -12.59 -63.24
CA PRO A 27 7.03 -11.40 -63.39
C PRO A 27 7.55 -10.42 -62.34
N THR A 28 8.06 -9.27 -62.77
CA THR A 28 8.44 -8.20 -61.84
C THR A 28 7.26 -7.68 -61.00
N SER A 29 6.02 -8.03 -61.37
CA SER A 29 4.81 -7.97 -60.54
C SER A 29 3.64 -8.69 -61.24
N GLY A 30 2.69 -9.23 -60.47
CA GLY A 30 1.39 -9.72 -60.96
C GLY A 30 0.26 -9.06 -60.18
N GLU A 31 -0.50 -8.18 -60.82
CA GLU A 31 -1.54 -7.37 -60.18
C GLU A 31 -2.94 -7.80 -60.65
N VAL A 32 -3.89 -7.89 -59.71
CA VAL A 32 -5.30 -8.24 -60.00
C VAL A 32 -6.19 -7.10 -59.51
N TYR A 33 -6.97 -6.52 -60.41
CA TYR A 33 -7.88 -5.41 -60.11
C TYR A 33 -9.34 -5.84 -60.18
N SER A 34 -10.18 -5.27 -59.32
CA SER A 34 -11.65 -5.31 -59.44
C SER A 34 -12.20 -3.92 -59.22
N ASN A 35 -13.07 -3.46 -60.12
CA ASN A 35 -13.76 -2.17 -60.04
C ASN A 35 -15.19 -2.30 -59.46
N ASN A 36 -15.56 -3.48 -58.96
CA ASN A 36 -16.88 -3.74 -58.41
C ASN A 36 -16.99 -3.16 -56.99
N THR A 37 -17.92 -2.22 -56.80
CA THR A 37 -18.19 -1.54 -55.52
C THR A 37 -19.33 -2.16 -54.73
N GLY A 38 -19.91 -3.27 -55.20
CA GLY A 38 -20.96 -3.99 -54.51
C GLY A 38 -20.50 -4.60 -53.18
N ASN A 39 -21.44 -4.79 -52.25
CA ASN A 39 -21.16 -5.42 -50.95
C ASN A 39 -20.52 -6.81 -51.14
N ASN A 40 -19.46 -7.10 -50.38
CA ASN A 40 -18.70 -8.35 -50.44
C ASN A 40 -18.03 -8.64 -51.81
N ALA A 41 -17.84 -7.64 -52.66
CA ALA A 41 -17.01 -7.78 -53.85
C ALA A 41 -15.56 -8.16 -53.48
N SER A 42 -14.94 -9.01 -54.29
CA SER A 42 -13.57 -9.50 -54.07
C SER A 42 -12.83 -9.62 -55.40
N ALA A 43 -11.61 -9.11 -55.46
CA ALA A 43 -10.73 -9.34 -56.61
C ALA A 43 -10.18 -10.78 -56.63
N ILE A 44 -9.89 -11.34 -55.45
CA ILE A 44 -9.43 -12.72 -55.25
C ILE A 44 -10.21 -13.32 -54.07
N LYS A 45 -10.72 -14.55 -54.23
CA LYS A 45 -11.42 -15.30 -53.16
C LYS A 45 -10.94 -16.75 -53.12
N GLY A 46 -10.14 -17.10 -52.11
CA GLY A 46 -9.81 -18.49 -51.80
C GLY A 46 -10.95 -19.13 -50.99
N VAL A 47 -11.45 -20.28 -51.43
CA VAL A 47 -12.46 -21.07 -50.71
C VAL A 47 -11.98 -22.50 -50.61
N MET A 48 -11.92 -23.02 -49.39
CA MET A 48 -11.64 -24.43 -49.13
C MET A 48 -12.90 -25.07 -48.56
N THR A 49 -13.35 -26.16 -49.20
CA THR A 49 -14.64 -26.81 -48.88
C THR A 49 -14.49 -28.16 -48.19
N ASN A 50 -13.29 -28.75 -48.19
CA ASN A 50 -13.03 -30.03 -47.53
C ASN A 50 -12.30 -29.77 -46.20
N SER A 51 -12.97 -30.07 -45.08
CA SER A 51 -12.43 -29.87 -43.73
C SER A 51 -12.35 -31.21 -43.00
N THR A 52 -11.23 -31.93 -43.14
CA THR A 52 -10.88 -32.97 -42.17
C THR A 52 -10.31 -32.30 -40.92
N SER A 53 -10.85 -32.61 -39.75
CA SER A 53 -10.41 -32.07 -38.45
C SER A 53 -9.03 -32.64 -38.09
N ASN A 54 -7.94 -31.90 -38.33
CA ASN A 54 -6.57 -32.06 -37.75
C ASN A 54 -5.42 -31.52 -38.63
N THR A 55 -5.68 -30.89 -39.79
CA THR A 55 -4.62 -30.35 -40.67
C THR A 55 -4.66 -28.83 -40.79
N PHE A 56 -3.49 -28.18 -40.73
CA PHE A 56 -3.31 -26.73 -40.96
C PHE A 56 -3.47 -26.40 -42.44
N ASN A 57 -4.71 -26.44 -42.93
CA ASN A 57 -5.01 -26.11 -44.32
C ASN A 57 -5.27 -24.60 -44.46
N ALA A 58 -4.75 -23.99 -45.53
CA ALA A 58 -4.93 -22.58 -45.83
C ALA A 58 -5.56 -22.40 -47.22
N ALA A 59 -6.66 -21.65 -47.30
CA ALA A 59 -7.26 -21.28 -48.59
C ALA A 59 -6.37 -20.29 -49.38
N VAL A 60 -5.59 -19.48 -48.67
CA VAL A 60 -4.55 -18.59 -49.20
C VAL A 60 -3.35 -18.65 -48.25
N ARG A 61 -2.15 -18.84 -48.78
CA ARG A 61 -0.88 -18.84 -48.01
C ARG A 61 0.09 -17.87 -48.67
N GLY A 62 0.54 -16.86 -47.92
CA GLY A 62 1.66 -16.01 -48.30
C GLY A 62 2.91 -16.45 -47.56
N GLU A 63 4.02 -16.64 -48.28
CA GLU A 63 5.28 -17.13 -47.74
C GLU A 63 6.43 -16.34 -48.34
N HIS A 64 7.32 -15.84 -47.49
CA HIS A 64 8.53 -15.14 -47.90
C HIS A 64 9.73 -15.89 -47.37
N LEU A 65 10.55 -16.44 -48.28
CA LEU A 65 11.68 -17.32 -47.95
C LEU A 65 13.00 -16.56 -47.73
N GLY A 66 13.00 -15.22 -47.91
CA GLY A 66 14.19 -14.41 -47.68
C GLY A 66 14.57 -14.40 -46.20
N ALA A 67 15.85 -14.66 -45.91
CA ALA A 67 16.40 -14.73 -44.55
C ALA A 67 16.86 -13.37 -43.99
N GLU A 68 16.80 -12.30 -44.79
CA GLU A 68 17.17 -10.94 -44.40
C GLU A 68 15.98 -10.17 -43.80
N GLY A 69 16.27 -9.05 -43.13
CA GLY A 69 15.26 -8.26 -42.40
C GLY A 69 14.16 -7.64 -43.29
N TYR A 70 12.96 -7.46 -42.71
CA TYR A 70 11.77 -6.80 -43.29
C TYR A 70 11.00 -7.55 -44.39
N GLY A 71 11.36 -8.80 -44.68
CA GLY A 71 10.56 -9.66 -45.54
C GLY A 71 9.12 -9.82 -45.04
N MET A 72 8.13 -9.71 -45.95
CA MET A 72 6.70 -9.87 -45.63
C MET A 72 6.09 -10.99 -46.45
N GLY A 73 5.48 -11.98 -45.78
CA GLY A 73 4.70 -13.01 -46.47
C GLY A 73 3.36 -12.49 -46.99
N VAL A 74 2.67 -11.65 -46.21
CA VAL A 74 1.41 -10.99 -46.56
C VAL A 74 1.45 -9.55 -46.06
N TYR A 75 1.08 -8.59 -46.90
CA TYR A 75 0.93 -7.18 -46.55
C TYR A 75 -0.49 -6.72 -46.88
N GLY A 76 -1.24 -6.27 -45.87
CA GLY A 76 -2.58 -5.70 -46.03
C GLY A 76 -2.56 -4.21 -45.74
N SER A 77 -3.14 -3.40 -46.63
CA SER A 77 -3.21 -1.96 -46.50
C SER A 77 -4.55 -1.43 -46.97
N HIS A 78 -5.01 -0.35 -46.35
CA HIS A 78 -6.25 0.33 -46.71
C HIS A 78 -6.04 1.85 -46.56
N GLY A 79 -6.33 2.61 -47.63
CA GLY A 79 -6.05 4.05 -47.67
C GLY A 79 -7.06 4.95 -46.94
N GLY A 80 -8.24 4.42 -46.58
CA GLY A 80 -9.28 5.14 -45.83
C GLY A 80 -9.54 4.58 -44.43
N LEU A 81 -10.76 4.74 -43.91
CA LEU A 81 -11.16 4.36 -42.54
C LEU A 81 -11.42 2.85 -42.31
N GLY A 82 -11.13 2.00 -43.30
CA GLY A 82 -11.35 0.56 -43.27
C GLY A 82 -10.18 -0.24 -42.66
N TYR A 83 -10.21 -1.56 -42.83
CA TYR A 83 -9.21 -2.47 -42.28
C TYR A 83 -8.18 -2.84 -43.35
N GLY A 84 -6.89 -2.80 -43.02
CA GLY A 84 -5.85 -3.40 -43.87
C GLY A 84 -5.93 -4.93 -43.88
N VAL A 85 -6.20 -5.55 -42.72
CA VAL A 85 -6.47 -6.98 -42.54
C VAL A 85 -7.62 -7.14 -41.55
N PHE A 86 -8.61 -7.98 -41.85
CA PHE A 86 -9.77 -8.23 -41.00
C PHE A 86 -9.99 -9.73 -40.83
N GLY A 87 -9.74 -10.25 -39.62
CA GLY A 87 -9.90 -11.67 -39.28
C GLY A 87 -11.15 -11.93 -38.45
N ILE A 88 -11.96 -12.91 -38.86
CA ILE A 88 -13.18 -13.32 -38.15
C ILE A 88 -13.16 -14.84 -38.00
N SER A 89 -13.46 -15.33 -36.81
CA SER A 89 -13.73 -16.75 -36.56
C SER A 89 -14.92 -16.86 -35.61
N GLY A 90 -15.89 -17.71 -35.96
CA GLY A 90 -17.12 -17.86 -35.16
C GLY A 90 -16.91 -18.67 -33.88
N ASN A 91 -15.98 -19.63 -33.90
CA ASN A 91 -15.74 -20.55 -32.79
C ASN A 91 -14.25 -20.69 -32.41
N GLY A 92 -13.35 -20.06 -33.17
CA GLY A 92 -11.91 -20.20 -33.01
C GLY A 92 -11.18 -18.88 -32.92
N ILE A 93 -9.89 -18.90 -33.20
CA ILE A 93 -9.03 -17.72 -33.16
C ILE A 93 -9.20 -16.93 -34.47
N GLY A 94 -9.53 -15.64 -34.37
CA GLY A 94 -9.65 -14.77 -35.54
C GLY A 94 -8.29 -14.44 -36.19
N VAL A 95 -7.27 -14.17 -35.36
CA VAL A 95 -5.88 -13.90 -35.76
C VAL A 95 -4.93 -14.54 -34.75
N TYR A 96 -3.97 -15.32 -35.22
CA TYR A 96 -2.94 -15.97 -34.41
C TYR A 96 -1.55 -15.51 -34.87
N GLY A 97 -0.74 -15.00 -33.94
CA GLY A 97 0.63 -14.55 -34.21
C GLY A 97 1.60 -15.27 -33.28
N GLU A 98 2.63 -15.87 -33.85
CA GLU A 98 3.64 -16.65 -33.15
C GLU A 98 5.03 -16.26 -33.67
N SER A 99 6.00 -16.14 -32.78
CA SER A 99 7.39 -15.90 -33.11
C SER A 99 8.28 -16.55 -32.05
N SER A 100 9.33 -17.24 -32.50
CA SER A 100 10.26 -17.93 -31.59
C SER A 100 11.28 -17.01 -30.94
N ASN A 101 11.60 -15.89 -31.58
CA ASN A 101 12.71 -15.00 -31.18
C ASN A 101 12.32 -13.53 -31.11
N SER A 102 11.05 -13.18 -31.36
CA SER A 102 10.57 -11.80 -31.40
C SER A 102 9.10 -11.71 -31.01
N SER A 103 8.47 -10.58 -31.26
CA SER A 103 7.04 -10.37 -31.00
C SER A 103 6.18 -11.16 -31.99
N GLY A 104 5.24 -11.95 -31.49
CA GLY A 104 4.22 -12.59 -32.35
C GLY A 104 3.23 -11.58 -32.94
N LEU A 105 2.90 -10.52 -32.20
CA LEU A 105 2.08 -9.39 -32.65
C LEU A 105 2.68 -8.07 -32.15
N THR A 106 2.55 -7.00 -32.93
CA THR A 106 2.95 -5.64 -32.53
C THR A 106 1.92 -4.65 -33.05
N GLY A 107 1.45 -3.75 -32.18
CA GLY A 107 0.52 -2.68 -32.53
C GLY A 107 1.20 -1.32 -32.40
N TYR A 108 1.05 -0.47 -33.41
CA TYR A 108 1.59 0.88 -33.44
C TYR A 108 0.52 1.85 -33.96
N SER A 109 0.36 3.00 -33.31
CA SER A 109 -0.57 4.04 -33.72
C SER A 109 -0.01 5.42 -33.40
N ASN A 110 -0.10 6.36 -34.35
CA ASN A 110 0.39 7.73 -34.19
C ASN A 110 -0.58 8.65 -33.43
N GLY A 111 -1.86 8.29 -33.35
CA GLY A 111 -2.90 9.21 -32.87
C GLY A 111 -4.05 8.57 -32.09
N SER A 112 -3.98 7.26 -31.82
CA SER A 112 -4.99 6.53 -31.07
C SER A 112 -4.36 5.34 -30.35
N SER A 113 -5.17 4.37 -29.92
CA SER A 113 -4.69 3.13 -29.31
C SER A 113 -4.02 2.25 -30.36
N GLY A 114 -2.82 1.74 -30.06
CA GLY A 114 -2.15 0.74 -30.91
C GLY A 114 -2.84 -0.62 -30.89
N ILE A 115 -3.49 -0.96 -29.77
CA ILE A 115 -4.24 -2.21 -29.57
C ILE A 115 -5.52 -1.89 -28.79
N VAL A 116 -6.64 -2.48 -29.19
CA VAL A 116 -7.94 -2.37 -28.48
C VAL A 116 -8.51 -3.78 -28.32
N GLY A 117 -8.75 -4.18 -27.07
CA GLY A 117 -9.43 -5.43 -26.73
C GLY A 117 -10.86 -5.18 -26.26
N LEU A 118 -11.82 -5.91 -26.81
CA LEU A 118 -13.23 -5.86 -26.43
C LEU A 118 -13.73 -7.29 -26.21
N SER A 119 -14.53 -7.51 -25.17
CA SER A 119 -15.16 -8.81 -24.89
C SER A 119 -16.50 -8.61 -24.20
N ASN A 120 -17.49 -9.42 -24.56
CA ASN A 120 -18.84 -9.35 -23.99
C ASN A 120 -19.01 -10.18 -22.72
N SER A 121 -18.23 -11.26 -22.58
CA SER A 121 -18.40 -12.24 -21.49
C SER A 121 -17.09 -12.79 -20.93
N GLY A 122 -15.97 -12.66 -21.66
CA GLY A 122 -14.66 -13.13 -21.24
C GLY A 122 -13.70 -11.99 -20.93
N SER A 123 -12.43 -12.32 -20.68
CA SER A 123 -11.39 -11.29 -20.59
C SER A 123 -11.15 -10.66 -21.96
N ALA A 124 -11.05 -9.33 -22.00
CA ALA A 124 -10.65 -8.59 -23.20
C ALA A 124 -9.13 -8.70 -23.48
N GLY A 125 -8.34 -9.15 -22.50
CA GLY A 125 -6.92 -9.42 -22.62
C GLY A 125 -6.43 -10.40 -21.56
N PHE A 126 -5.61 -11.36 -21.94
CA PHE A 126 -5.05 -12.37 -21.04
C PHE A 126 -3.57 -12.53 -21.34
N LEU A 127 -2.72 -12.20 -20.35
CA LEU A 127 -1.27 -12.32 -20.44
C LEU A 127 -0.81 -13.37 -19.43
N HIS A 128 -0.06 -14.36 -19.89
CA HIS A 128 0.36 -15.49 -19.06
C HIS A 128 1.75 -15.96 -19.48
N SER A 129 2.72 -15.86 -18.56
CA SER A 129 4.00 -16.57 -18.69
C SER A 129 3.86 -17.96 -18.10
N ILE A 130 4.04 -18.98 -18.95
CA ILE A 130 3.83 -20.39 -18.61
C ILE A 130 5.03 -21.07 -17.96
N ALA A 131 6.24 -20.52 -18.14
CA ALA A 131 7.46 -21.08 -17.54
C ALA A 131 7.61 -20.55 -16.10
N ALA A 132 7.70 -21.47 -15.13
CA ALA A 132 7.74 -21.17 -13.70
C ALA A 132 9.03 -20.46 -13.25
N ASP A 133 10.10 -20.61 -14.02
CA ASP A 133 11.42 -20.02 -13.81
C ASP A 133 11.66 -18.77 -14.67
N ASN A 134 10.67 -18.29 -15.42
CA ASN A 134 10.79 -17.05 -16.18
C ASN A 134 10.93 -15.86 -15.23
N VAL A 135 12.05 -15.13 -15.36
CA VAL A 135 12.36 -13.93 -14.56
C VAL A 135 11.93 -12.62 -15.21
N ALA A 136 11.45 -12.67 -16.46
CA ALA A 136 10.97 -11.49 -17.18
C ALA A 136 9.58 -11.05 -16.68
N PRO A 137 9.25 -9.75 -16.74
CA PRO A 137 7.90 -9.29 -16.45
C PRO A 137 6.91 -9.81 -17.48
N VAL A 138 5.72 -10.22 -17.03
CA VAL A 138 4.60 -10.60 -17.93
C VAL A 138 4.00 -9.37 -18.61
N LEU A 139 4.00 -8.23 -17.93
CA LEU A 139 3.54 -6.95 -18.44
C LEU A 139 4.50 -5.85 -18.01
N GLU A 140 5.04 -5.14 -18.98
CA GLU A 140 5.86 -3.95 -18.78
C GLU A 140 5.17 -2.74 -19.42
N LEU A 141 5.09 -1.63 -18.68
CA LEU A 141 4.44 -0.40 -19.13
C LEU A 141 5.39 0.77 -18.95
N ASN A 142 5.86 1.32 -20.07
CA ASN A 142 6.72 2.50 -20.11
C ASN A 142 5.95 3.68 -20.68
N HIS A 143 5.85 4.78 -19.93
CA HIS A 143 5.15 5.99 -20.34
C HIS A 143 6.06 7.21 -20.16
N SER A 144 6.58 7.72 -21.28
CA SER A 144 7.46 8.89 -21.31
C SER A 144 6.70 10.22 -21.42
N GLY A 145 5.36 10.17 -21.51
CA GLY A 145 4.51 11.36 -21.63
C GLY A 145 4.01 11.91 -20.30
N ILE A 146 3.14 12.92 -20.36
CA ILE A 146 2.56 13.61 -19.19
C ILE A 146 1.20 13.04 -18.74
N GLY A 147 0.69 12.03 -19.45
CA GLY A 147 -0.57 11.34 -19.13
C GLY A 147 -0.48 10.35 -17.96
N ARG A 148 -1.54 9.56 -17.77
CA ARG A 148 -1.57 8.47 -16.78
C ARG A 148 -0.92 7.21 -17.36
N GLY A 149 -0.11 6.51 -16.55
CA GLY A 149 0.44 5.20 -16.93
C GLY A 149 -0.65 4.12 -16.98
N ILE A 150 -1.48 4.03 -15.93
CA ILE A 150 -2.59 3.07 -15.83
C ILE A 150 -3.86 3.81 -15.38
N LEU A 151 -5.01 3.43 -15.94
CA LEU A 151 -6.32 3.95 -15.57
C LEU A 151 -7.34 2.82 -15.49
N ILE A 152 -7.77 2.48 -14.28
CA ILE A 152 -8.75 1.44 -14.01
C ILE A 152 -10.09 2.11 -13.68
N ARG A 153 -11.17 1.72 -14.36
CA ARG A 153 -12.52 2.25 -14.12
C ARG A 153 -13.53 1.13 -14.08
N LEU A 154 -14.25 1.01 -12.97
CA LEU A 154 -15.40 0.12 -12.81
C LEU A 154 -16.66 1.00 -12.84
N ASN A 155 -17.28 1.15 -14.01
CA ASN A 155 -18.38 2.11 -14.21
C ASN A 155 -19.78 1.55 -13.90
N ASN A 156 -19.90 0.25 -13.59
CA ASN A 156 -21.16 -0.35 -13.19
C ASN A 156 -21.37 -0.15 -11.68
N ALA A 157 -22.36 0.65 -11.30
CA ALA A 157 -22.66 0.98 -9.90
C ALA A 157 -23.05 -0.24 -9.04
N THR A 158 -23.44 -1.36 -9.65
CA THR A 158 -23.76 -2.61 -8.94
C THR A 158 -22.55 -3.52 -8.73
N ASN A 159 -21.37 -3.13 -9.21
CA ASN A 159 -20.17 -3.96 -9.10
C ASN A 159 -19.68 -4.03 -7.63
N ALA A 160 -19.58 -5.25 -7.10
CA ALA A 160 -19.07 -5.54 -5.76
C ALA A 160 -17.65 -6.13 -5.76
N ALA A 161 -17.03 -6.30 -6.93
CA ALA A 161 -15.69 -6.86 -7.07
C ALA A 161 -14.59 -5.81 -6.82
N ASN A 162 -13.39 -6.28 -6.51
CA ASN A 162 -12.21 -5.43 -6.35
C ASN A 162 -11.81 -4.80 -7.69
N GLY A 163 -11.48 -3.50 -7.70
CA GLY A 163 -10.95 -2.84 -8.89
C GLY A 163 -9.54 -3.30 -9.26
N LEU A 164 -8.73 -3.66 -8.26
CA LEU A 164 -7.43 -4.28 -8.41
C LEU A 164 -7.31 -5.38 -7.35
N PHE A 165 -6.93 -6.58 -7.77
CA PHE A 165 -6.72 -7.74 -6.89
C PHE A 165 -5.36 -8.36 -7.22
N ILE A 166 -4.55 -8.62 -6.18
CA ILE A 166 -3.21 -9.18 -6.30
C ILE A 166 -3.10 -10.31 -5.29
N ASP A 167 -2.78 -11.51 -5.78
CA ASP A 167 -2.46 -12.67 -4.96
C ASP A 167 -1.02 -13.12 -5.26
N HIS A 168 -0.18 -13.23 -4.22
CA HIS A 168 1.25 -13.45 -4.35
C HIS A 168 1.71 -14.52 -3.36
N LEU A 169 2.09 -15.70 -3.87
CA LEU A 169 2.53 -16.83 -3.06
C LEU A 169 4.02 -16.78 -2.70
N GLY A 170 4.81 -15.91 -3.35
CA GLY A 170 6.26 -15.84 -3.18
C GLY A 170 6.72 -15.00 -1.97
N THR A 171 8.05 -14.86 -1.82
CA THR A 171 8.67 -14.11 -0.71
C THR A 171 8.81 -12.59 -0.97
N GLY A 172 8.65 -12.15 -2.22
CA GLY A 172 8.67 -10.74 -2.59
C GLY A 172 7.48 -9.95 -2.02
N THR A 173 7.52 -8.62 -2.17
CA THR A 173 6.39 -7.75 -1.79
C THR A 173 5.26 -7.87 -2.81
N GLY A 174 4.01 -8.03 -2.37
CA GLY A 174 2.85 -8.09 -3.27
C GLY A 174 2.62 -6.81 -4.09
N ALA A 175 2.84 -5.63 -3.49
CA ALA A 175 2.81 -4.35 -4.18
C ALA A 175 3.89 -3.40 -3.64
N HIS A 176 4.70 -2.83 -4.52
CA HIS A 176 5.73 -1.85 -4.16
C HIS A 176 5.55 -0.57 -4.99
N ILE A 177 5.13 0.50 -4.31
CA ILE A 177 4.84 1.80 -4.92
C ILE A 177 5.93 2.79 -4.52
N ARG A 178 6.58 3.38 -5.52
CA ARG A 178 7.62 4.38 -5.32
C ARG A 178 7.39 5.55 -6.25
N LYS A 179 7.32 6.75 -5.67
CA LYS A 179 7.38 8.00 -6.42
C LYS A 179 8.83 8.48 -6.43
N PHE A 180 9.36 8.75 -7.62
CA PHE A 180 10.68 9.33 -7.81
C PHE A 180 10.50 10.74 -8.38
N ASP A 181 10.84 11.76 -7.61
CA ASP A 181 10.80 13.16 -8.02
C ASP A 181 11.86 13.93 -7.22
N THR A 182 12.69 14.70 -7.91
CA THR A 182 13.78 15.45 -7.27
C THR A 182 13.29 16.69 -6.53
N SER A 183 12.10 17.21 -6.87
CA SER A 183 11.54 18.40 -6.22
C SER A 183 10.83 18.11 -4.89
N GLY A 184 10.49 16.84 -4.64
CA GLY A 184 9.74 16.40 -3.46
C GLY A 184 8.23 16.64 -3.56
N LEU A 185 7.70 17.13 -4.69
CA LEU A 185 6.29 17.52 -4.82
C LEU A 185 5.36 16.34 -5.05
N GLY A 186 4.34 16.16 -4.21
CA GLY A 186 3.28 15.16 -4.38
C GLY A 186 3.48 13.87 -3.57
N ALA A 187 2.40 13.13 -3.36
CA ALA A 187 2.36 11.96 -2.49
C ALA A 187 2.81 10.67 -3.20
N GLY A 188 3.39 9.73 -2.44
CA GLY A 188 3.69 8.39 -2.93
C GLY A 188 2.43 7.53 -3.15
N LEU A 189 1.43 7.68 -2.28
CA LEU A 189 0.11 7.05 -2.37
C LEU A 189 -0.93 7.97 -1.75
N ILE A 190 -2.11 8.04 -2.36
CA ILE A 190 -3.31 8.67 -1.79
C ILE A 190 -4.39 7.58 -1.72
N ALA A 191 -4.87 7.29 -0.51
CA ALA A 191 -6.01 6.43 -0.27
C ALA A 191 -7.20 7.32 0.12
N GLU A 192 -8.23 7.35 -0.72
CA GLU A 192 -9.40 8.19 -0.49
C GLU A 192 -10.71 7.45 -0.76
N LYS A 193 -11.74 7.84 -0.03
CA LYS A 193 -13.13 7.45 -0.27
C LYS A 193 -13.99 8.70 -0.24
N ARG A 194 -14.72 8.95 -1.33
CA ARG A 194 -15.51 10.19 -1.48
C ARG A 194 -16.74 10.24 -0.59
N THR A 195 -17.36 9.09 -0.34
CA THR A 195 -18.57 8.98 0.48
C THR A 195 -18.24 8.18 1.75
N PRO A 196 -18.36 8.76 2.95
CA PRO A 196 -18.09 8.06 4.19
C PRO A 196 -19.10 6.93 4.43
N TYR A 197 -18.69 5.94 5.21
CA TYR A 197 -19.59 4.89 5.67
C TYR A 197 -20.36 5.40 6.89
N THR A 198 -21.68 5.23 6.90
CA THR A 198 -22.57 5.79 7.93
C THR A 198 -23.25 4.73 8.81
N GLY A 199 -22.96 3.45 8.57
CA GLY A 199 -23.49 2.36 9.38
C GLY A 199 -22.77 2.20 10.72
N ASN A 200 -23.25 1.27 11.52
CA ASN A 200 -22.59 0.86 12.76
C ASN A 200 -21.25 0.16 12.47
N TYR A 201 -20.39 0.07 13.48
CA TYR A 201 -19.14 -0.69 13.38
C TYR A 201 -19.37 -2.12 12.88
N THR A 202 -18.51 -2.58 11.98
CA THR A 202 -18.47 -3.93 11.41
C THR A 202 -17.01 -4.31 11.12
N THR A 203 -16.76 -5.60 10.91
CA THR A 203 -15.47 -6.15 10.48
C THR A 203 -15.30 -6.15 8.95
N ASP A 204 -16.34 -5.77 8.22
CA ASP A 204 -16.25 -5.55 6.77
C ASP A 204 -15.47 -4.27 6.46
N PRO A 205 -14.66 -4.26 5.39
CA PRO A 205 -13.79 -3.14 5.13
C PRO A 205 -14.57 -1.93 4.63
N HIS A 206 -14.51 -0.86 5.42
CA HIS A 206 -15.18 0.41 5.13
C HIS A 206 -14.28 1.63 5.30
N ALA A 207 -13.02 1.47 5.69
CA ALA A 207 -12.06 2.58 5.82
C ALA A 207 -11.43 2.93 4.47
N GLU A 208 -10.87 4.15 4.36
CA GLU A 208 -10.07 4.58 3.21
C GLU A 208 -8.80 3.71 3.06
N LEU A 209 -8.22 3.28 4.18
CA LEU A 209 -7.11 2.34 4.25
C LEU A 209 -7.33 1.35 5.40
N GLU A 210 -7.31 0.06 5.09
CA GLU A 210 -7.37 -1.02 6.07
C GLU A 210 -6.16 -1.93 5.95
N VAL A 211 -5.50 -2.20 7.08
CA VAL A 211 -4.36 -3.12 7.16
C VAL A 211 -4.79 -4.32 7.98
N ARG A 212 -4.95 -5.47 7.30
CA ARG A 212 -5.20 -6.75 7.95
C ARG A 212 -3.86 -7.47 8.17
N HIS A 213 -3.66 -8.02 9.36
CA HIS A 213 -2.47 -8.80 9.68
C HIS A 213 -2.89 -10.13 10.32
N GLY A 214 -2.09 -11.17 10.09
CA GLY A 214 -2.30 -12.48 10.71
C GLY A 214 -1.99 -12.49 12.20
N ASP A 215 -2.35 -13.59 12.85
CA ASP A 215 -1.94 -13.92 14.21
C ASP A 215 -0.63 -14.71 14.16
N GLY A 216 0.38 -14.20 14.85
CA GLY A 216 1.75 -14.72 14.90
C GLY A 216 2.46 -13.97 16.01
N GLY A 217 3.32 -14.65 16.77
CA GLY A 217 3.91 -14.11 18.00
C GLY A 217 4.45 -12.67 17.86
N VAL A 218 4.43 -11.92 18.98
CA VAL A 218 4.72 -10.47 19.00
C VAL A 218 6.20 -10.19 18.72
N VAL A 219 6.56 -10.23 17.45
CA VAL A 219 7.82 -9.75 16.90
C VAL A 219 7.38 -8.63 15.97
N GLY A 220 7.71 -7.37 16.26
CA GLY A 220 7.20 -6.16 15.57
C GLY A 220 7.50 -6.05 14.06
N MET A 221 7.04 -7.04 13.32
CA MET A 221 7.26 -7.39 11.93
C MET A 221 5.92 -7.71 11.23
N SER A 222 4.81 -7.72 11.96
CA SER A 222 3.45 -7.79 11.44
C SER A 222 2.63 -6.60 11.97
N GLY A 223 1.72 -6.07 11.14
CA GLY A 223 0.93 -4.87 11.43
C GLY A 223 1.30 -3.70 10.51
N LEU A 224 0.94 -2.48 10.93
CA LEU A 224 1.29 -1.25 10.22
C LEU A 224 2.64 -0.74 10.72
N ARG A 225 3.66 -0.77 9.85
CA ARG A 225 5.02 -0.37 10.18
C ARG A 225 5.44 0.91 9.47
N ILE A 226 6.03 1.82 10.23
CA ILE A 226 6.68 3.04 9.75
C ILE A 226 8.19 2.88 10.00
N VAL A 227 8.99 3.02 8.94
CA VAL A 227 10.45 2.85 9.00
C VAL A 227 11.11 4.14 8.51
N ASN A 228 12.07 4.66 9.27
CA ASN A 228 12.95 5.73 8.80
C ASN A 228 14.01 5.14 7.87
N THR A 229 14.12 5.65 6.64
CA THR A 229 15.12 5.17 5.65
C THR A 229 16.49 5.85 5.80
N GLY A 230 16.64 6.76 6.75
CA GLY A 230 17.91 7.36 7.13
C GLY A 230 18.79 6.46 8.01
N PRO A 231 19.94 6.95 8.48
CA PRO A 231 20.98 6.12 9.11
C PRO A 231 20.55 5.32 10.34
N ASN A 232 19.56 5.79 11.11
CA ASN A 232 19.13 5.10 12.32
C ASN A 232 18.27 3.85 12.05
N LEU A 233 17.61 3.76 10.88
CA LEU A 233 16.69 2.68 10.51
C LEU A 233 15.64 2.31 11.57
N ASN A 234 15.32 3.26 12.46
CA ASN A 234 14.35 3.04 13.51
C ASN A 234 12.97 2.81 12.90
N ASN A 235 12.21 1.90 13.51
CA ASN A 235 10.86 1.60 13.09
C ASN A 235 9.89 1.54 14.26
N TRP A 236 8.66 1.92 13.96
CA TRP A 236 7.50 1.77 14.82
C TRP A 236 6.48 0.87 14.13
N THR A 237 5.94 -0.08 14.87
CA THR A 237 4.89 -0.98 14.39
C THR A 237 3.67 -0.90 15.30
N LEU A 238 2.51 -0.67 14.68
CA LEU A 238 1.19 -0.74 15.29
C LEU A 238 0.60 -2.12 15.02
N TRP A 239 0.12 -2.79 16.06
CA TRP A 239 -0.40 -4.15 15.97
C TRP A 239 -1.55 -4.36 16.95
N THR A 240 -2.65 -4.96 16.50
CA THR A 240 -3.81 -5.23 17.36
C THR A 240 -3.74 -6.67 17.89
N SER A 241 -3.83 -6.81 19.21
CA SER A 241 -3.71 -8.10 19.89
C SER A 241 -4.92 -8.99 19.71
N ASN A 242 -4.70 -10.22 19.22
CA ASN A 242 -5.75 -11.23 19.20
C ASN A 242 -6.17 -11.69 20.61
N THR A 243 -5.27 -11.60 21.60
CA THR A 243 -5.55 -12.05 22.97
C THR A 243 -6.59 -11.18 23.68
N ASN A 244 -6.57 -9.87 23.46
CA ASN A 244 -7.39 -8.93 24.24
C ASN A 244 -7.84 -7.68 23.48
N GLY A 245 -7.56 -7.57 22.18
CA GLY A 245 -7.94 -6.41 21.35
C GLY A 245 -7.11 -5.16 21.56
N SER A 246 -6.09 -5.17 22.44
CA SER A 246 -5.26 -3.99 22.68
C SER A 246 -4.43 -3.61 21.46
N LEU A 247 -4.30 -2.30 21.21
CA LEU A 247 -3.36 -1.78 20.21
C LEU A 247 -1.97 -1.65 20.84
N LEU A 248 -1.02 -2.45 20.37
CA LEU A 248 0.37 -2.42 20.82
C LEU A 248 1.20 -1.41 20.02
N LEU A 249 2.06 -0.68 20.72
CA LEU A 249 3.12 0.14 20.13
C LEU A 249 4.47 -0.55 20.33
N MET A 250 5.12 -0.88 19.22
CA MET A 250 6.43 -1.53 19.22
C MET A 250 7.45 -0.65 18.54
N ALA A 251 8.62 -0.49 19.15
CA ALA A 251 9.76 0.18 18.54
C ALA A 251 10.92 -0.81 18.40
N ASN A 252 11.39 -1.01 17.17
CA ASN A 252 12.43 -1.99 16.83
C ASN A 252 12.13 -3.40 17.38
N GLY A 253 10.88 -3.86 17.20
CA GLY A 253 10.43 -5.18 17.66
C GLY A 253 10.16 -5.30 19.16
N ILE A 254 10.39 -4.25 19.95
CA ILE A 254 10.19 -4.26 21.41
C ILE A 254 8.93 -3.48 21.77
N ILE A 255 8.05 -4.08 22.57
CA ILE A 255 6.84 -3.43 23.09
C ILE A 255 7.22 -2.24 23.97
N ARG A 256 6.68 -1.05 23.66
CA ARG A 256 6.85 0.18 24.46
C ARG A 256 5.62 0.49 25.30
N GLY A 257 4.46 0.04 24.87
CA GLY A 257 3.21 0.16 25.60
C GLY A 257 2.02 -0.33 24.79
N SER A 258 0.83 -0.17 25.34
CA SER A 258 -0.42 -0.56 24.70
C SER A 258 -1.55 0.42 24.99
N PHE A 259 -2.51 0.53 24.07
CA PHE A 259 -3.80 1.15 24.35
C PHE A 259 -4.82 0.07 24.74
N ASN A 260 -5.51 0.30 25.85
CA ASN A 260 -6.63 -0.53 26.26
C ASN A 260 -7.82 -0.30 25.31
N PRO A 261 -8.46 -1.36 24.76
CA PRO A 261 -9.52 -1.21 23.76
C PRO A 261 -10.84 -0.68 24.35
N SER A 262 -11.06 -0.82 25.66
CA SER A 262 -12.29 -0.37 26.33
C SER A 262 -12.18 1.07 26.85
N THR A 263 -11.00 1.47 27.36
CA THR A 263 -10.81 2.79 27.98
C THR A 263 -10.02 3.77 27.12
N GLY A 264 -9.33 3.29 26.09
CA GLY A 264 -8.38 4.09 25.32
C GLY A 264 -7.13 4.49 26.11
N ALA A 265 -6.96 4.01 27.34
CA ALA A 265 -5.82 4.38 28.18
C ALA A 265 -4.51 3.81 27.61
N TYR A 266 -3.52 4.68 27.43
CA TYR A 266 -2.15 4.26 27.11
C TYR A 266 -1.43 3.78 28.38
N THR A 267 -0.84 2.59 28.31
CA THR A 267 -0.04 2.01 29.40
C THR A 267 1.37 1.69 28.92
N PRO A 268 2.41 2.39 29.42
CA PRO A 268 3.79 2.08 29.07
C PRO A 268 4.26 0.78 29.72
N ALA A 269 5.17 0.06 29.06
CA ALA A 269 5.78 -1.14 29.62
C ALA A 269 6.63 -0.79 30.86
N SER A 270 6.38 -1.49 31.99
CA SER A 270 6.97 -1.13 33.30
C SER A 270 7.46 -2.35 34.11
N ASP A 271 7.54 -3.53 33.49
CA ASP A 271 7.97 -4.77 34.13
C ASP A 271 9.40 -4.64 34.70
N ILE A 272 9.63 -5.21 35.89
CA ILE A 272 10.94 -5.18 36.56
C ILE A 272 12.05 -5.80 35.71
N ARG A 273 11.71 -6.81 34.88
CA ARG A 273 12.65 -7.48 33.97
C ARG A 273 13.16 -6.56 32.85
N LEU A 274 12.46 -5.45 32.60
CA LEU A 274 12.85 -4.43 31.62
C LEU A 274 13.69 -3.30 32.24
N LYS A 275 14.00 -3.40 33.54
CA LYS A 275 14.67 -2.36 34.33
C LYS A 275 15.92 -2.92 34.99
N HIS A 276 16.92 -2.06 35.14
CA HIS A 276 18.16 -2.37 35.85
C HIS A 276 18.55 -1.16 36.71
N ASN A 277 19.51 -1.35 37.63
CA ASN A 277 20.03 -0.27 38.49
C ASN A 277 18.93 0.46 39.30
N ILE A 278 18.00 -0.31 39.87
CA ILE A 278 16.85 0.21 40.63
C ILE A 278 17.33 0.72 42.00
N LYS A 279 17.08 2.01 42.27
CA LYS A 279 17.47 2.70 43.51
C LYS A 279 16.31 3.55 44.03
N ASN A 280 16.35 3.88 45.33
CA ASN A 280 15.43 4.85 45.91
C ASN A 280 15.62 6.24 45.28
N TYR A 281 14.52 6.92 45.03
CA TYR A 281 14.56 8.28 44.49
C TYR A 281 15.01 9.28 45.56
N SER A 282 15.88 10.22 45.16
CA SER A 282 16.38 11.28 46.02
C SER A 282 15.24 12.19 46.52
N PRO A 283 15.40 12.86 47.69
CA PRO A 283 14.44 13.83 48.16
C PRO A 283 14.15 14.91 47.09
N THR A 284 12.86 15.18 46.85
CA THR A 284 12.42 15.96 45.68
C THR A 284 11.41 17.05 46.01
N LEU A 285 10.82 17.05 47.22
CA LEU A 285 9.74 17.98 47.57
C LEU A 285 10.16 19.45 47.39
N THR A 286 11.39 19.82 47.78
CA THR A 286 11.91 21.17 47.60
C THR A 286 11.96 21.60 46.13
N ASN A 287 12.23 20.68 45.20
CA ASN A 287 12.24 20.97 43.78
C ASN A 287 10.83 20.98 43.19
N LEU A 288 9.93 20.11 43.65
CA LEU A 288 8.51 20.12 43.26
C LEU A 288 7.81 21.43 43.65
N LEU A 289 8.19 22.05 44.76
CA LEU A 289 7.62 23.33 45.18
C LEU A 289 8.12 24.52 44.33
N LYS A 290 9.16 24.35 43.52
CA LYS A 290 9.71 25.39 42.64
C LYS A 290 9.10 25.40 41.25
N ILE A 291 8.51 24.30 40.81
CA ILE A 291 7.85 24.23 39.49
C ILE A 291 6.49 24.95 39.55
N GLY A 292 6.25 25.88 38.63
CA GLY A 292 5.04 26.69 38.62
C GLY A 292 3.98 26.11 37.67
N ILE A 293 2.77 25.89 38.18
CA ILE A 293 1.61 25.63 37.33
C ILE A 293 1.24 26.92 36.60
N LYS A 294 1.20 26.87 35.27
CA LYS A 294 0.90 28.01 34.40
C LYS A 294 -0.44 27.80 33.71
N SER A 295 -1.12 28.91 33.44
CA SER A 295 -2.18 28.97 32.43
C SER A 295 -1.58 29.57 31.17
N TYR A 296 -1.79 28.94 30.02
CA TYR A 296 -1.29 29.41 28.73
C TYR A 296 -2.27 29.08 27.61
N GLN A 297 -2.05 29.66 26.44
CA GLN A 297 -2.75 29.30 25.20
C GLN A 297 -1.72 28.76 24.23
N VAL A 298 -2.04 27.66 23.55
CA VAL A 298 -1.23 27.19 22.43
C VAL A 298 -1.49 28.05 21.19
N HIS A 299 -0.48 28.24 20.34
CA HIS A 299 -0.69 28.92 19.07
C HIS A 299 -1.83 28.25 18.30
N HIS A 300 -2.73 29.06 17.74
CA HIS A 300 -3.95 28.62 17.03
C HIS A 300 -5.09 28.09 17.91
N SER A 301 -5.04 28.30 19.24
CA SER A 301 -6.18 28.04 20.13
C SER A 301 -6.39 29.20 21.09
N ALA A 302 -7.64 29.68 21.18
CA ALA A 302 -8.03 30.65 22.21
C ALA A 302 -8.33 29.97 23.56
N LYS A 303 -8.35 28.63 23.61
CA LYS A 303 -8.65 27.89 24.83
C LYS A 303 -7.44 27.99 25.77
N ALA A 304 -7.68 28.54 26.97
CA ALA A 304 -6.70 28.50 28.03
C ALA A 304 -6.51 27.04 28.49
N GLU A 305 -5.27 26.62 28.54
CA GLU A 305 -4.80 25.34 29.05
C GLU A 305 -4.02 25.57 30.34
N VAL A 306 -4.01 24.56 31.21
CA VAL A 306 -3.25 24.59 32.46
C VAL A 306 -2.19 23.50 32.37
N GLY A 307 -0.94 23.86 32.65
CA GLY A 307 0.17 22.94 32.53
C GLY A 307 1.47 23.48 33.12
N LEU A 308 2.57 22.92 32.65
CA LEU A 308 3.94 23.24 33.06
C LEU A 308 4.77 23.64 31.84
N LEU A 309 5.76 24.50 32.04
CA LEU A 309 6.72 24.85 31.00
C LEU A 309 7.93 23.90 31.06
N ALA A 310 8.23 23.24 29.94
CA ALA A 310 9.32 22.26 29.86
C ALA A 310 10.67 22.84 30.29
N GLN A 311 10.94 24.11 29.95
CA GLN A 311 12.18 24.82 30.29
C GLN A 311 12.30 25.10 31.79
N GLU A 312 11.19 25.37 32.49
CA GLU A 312 11.20 25.53 33.95
C GLU A 312 11.44 24.17 34.63
N VAL A 313 10.76 23.12 34.16
CA VAL A 313 10.90 21.77 34.70
C VAL A 313 12.30 21.21 34.45
N LEU A 314 12.92 21.49 33.30
CA LEU A 314 14.28 21.06 32.93
C LEU A 314 15.33 21.41 33.99
N GLN A 315 15.17 22.55 34.68
CA GLN A 315 16.12 23.00 35.72
C GLN A 315 16.12 22.10 36.96
N TYR A 316 15.03 21.36 37.20
CA TYR A 316 14.81 20.61 38.44
C TYR A 316 14.62 19.11 38.22
N PHE A 317 14.03 18.73 37.08
CA PHE A 317 13.68 17.37 36.69
C PHE A 317 14.04 17.11 35.22
N PRO A 318 15.35 17.17 34.87
CA PRO A 318 15.79 16.98 33.49
C PRO A 318 15.38 15.62 32.92
N GLU A 319 15.22 14.59 33.75
CA GLU A 319 14.77 13.24 33.35
C GLU A 319 13.33 13.16 32.84
N LEU A 320 12.53 14.21 33.02
CA LEU A 320 11.18 14.33 32.46
C LEU A 320 11.17 14.98 31.08
N ILE A 321 12.27 15.62 30.70
CA ILE A 321 12.38 16.44 29.50
C ILE A 321 13.20 15.69 28.45
N TYR A 322 12.63 15.62 27.25
CA TYR A 322 13.29 15.12 26.06
C TYR A 322 13.49 16.29 25.12
N ASP A 323 14.67 16.41 24.57
CA ASP A 323 15.00 17.48 23.66
C ASP A 323 15.16 16.94 22.24
N GLY A 324 14.95 17.81 21.26
CA GLY A 324 15.08 17.49 19.86
C GLY A 324 15.24 18.74 19.03
N VAL A 325 15.77 18.56 17.83
CA VAL A 325 15.91 19.65 16.86
C VAL A 325 14.86 19.44 15.79
N ASP A 326 14.11 20.50 15.48
CA ASP A 326 13.12 20.41 14.41
C ASP A 326 13.77 20.48 13.01
N GLU A 327 12.95 20.34 11.96
CA GLU A 327 13.42 20.38 10.58
C GLU A 327 14.12 21.70 10.19
N LYS A 328 13.95 22.77 10.98
CA LYS A 328 14.58 24.08 10.76
C LYS A 328 15.86 24.27 11.57
N GLY A 329 16.27 23.29 12.36
CA GLY A 329 17.43 23.41 13.23
C GLY A 329 17.13 24.02 14.61
N GLU A 330 15.86 24.27 14.94
CA GLU A 330 15.49 24.91 16.21
C GLU A 330 15.31 23.88 17.32
N GLN A 331 15.86 24.20 18.50
CA GLN A 331 15.74 23.36 19.69
C GLN A 331 14.29 23.35 20.20
N ARG A 332 13.75 22.16 20.44
CA ARG A 332 12.43 21.94 21.05
C ARG A 332 12.55 20.99 22.23
N TYR A 333 11.68 21.21 23.23
CA TYR A 333 11.58 20.38 24.42
C TYR A 333 10.20 19.71 24.48
N PHE A 334 10.20 18.44 24.81
CA PHE A 334 9.05 17.58 25.03
C PHE A 334 9.07 17.11 26.48
N MET A 335 7.91 16.86 27.09
CA MET A 335 7.82 16.47 28.50
C MET A 335 6.94 15.25 28.70
N ASP A 336 7.43 14.29 29.50
CA ASP A 336 6.65 13.15 29.96
C ASP A 336 5.81 13.56 31.19
N TYR A 337 4.64 14.14 30.89
CA TYR A 337 3.68 14.56 31.91
C TYR A 337 3.19 13.41 32.80
N ALA A 338 3.16 12.17 32.29
CA ALA A 338 2.67 11.03 33.05
C ALA A 338 3.55 10.70 34.26
N ARG A 339 4.85 11.01 34.19
CA ARG A 339 5.79 10.79 35.29
C ARG A 339 5.73 11.83 36.41
N ILE A 340 5.09 12.99 36.20
CA ILE A 340 4.92 14.00 37.26
C ILE A 340 4.11 13.41 38.42
N GLY A 341 3.10 12.59 38.14
CA GLY A 341 2.33 11.91 39.18
C GLY A 341 3.20 11.02 40.08
N VAL A 342 4.22 10.37 39.50
CA VAL A 342 5.18 9.55 40.26
C VAL A 342 6.03 10.41 41.19
N LEU A 343 6.50 11.57 40.70
CA LEU A 343 7.22 12.53 41.55
C LEU A 343 6.32 13.12 42.64
N ALA A 344 5.05 13.42 42.34
CA ALA A 344 4.09 13.92 43.31
C ALA A 344 3.88 12.92 44.46
N VAL A 345 3.79 11.62 44.17
CA VAL A 345 3.74 10.57 45.20
C VAL A 345 4.96 10.64 46.12
N LYS A 346 6.17 10.81 45.55
CA LYS A 346 7.40 10.96 46.35
C LYS A 346 7.38 12.24 47.20
N GLY A 347 6.91 13.35 46.65
CA GLY A 347 6.71 14.61 47.38
C GLY A 347 5.74 14.46 48.56
N ILE A 348 4.63 13.75 48.37
CA ILE A 348 3.65 13.46 49.43
C ILE A 348 4.27 12.61 50.54
N GLN A 349 5.06 11.59 50.18
CA GLN A 349 5.77 10.75 51.17
C GLN A 349 6.74 11.59 52.02
N GLU A 350 7.47 12.52 51.40
CA GLU A 350 8.36 13.44 52.12
C GLU A 350 7.59 14.42 53.00
N GLN A 351 6.48 14.96 52.50
CA GLN A 351 5.62 15.85 53.25
C GLN A 351 5.04 15.15 54.48
N GLN A 352 4.62 13.89 54.35
CA GLN A 352 4.15 13.08 55.47
C GLN A 352 5.24 12.91 56.54
N SER A 353 6.48 12.63 56.14
CA SER A 353 7.60 12.53 57.08
C SER A 353 7.87 13.84 57.83
N ILE A 354 7.69 15.00 57.18
CA ILE A 354 7.80 16.31 57.84
C ILE A 354 6.68 16.52 58.84
N ILE A 355 5.44 16.17 58.48
CA ILE A 355 4.26 16.26 59.35
C ILE A 355 4.46 15.40 60.61
N ASP A 356 4.91 14.16 60.46
CA ASP A 356 5.13 13.25 61.60
C ASP A 356 6.19 13.78 62.58
N LYS A 357 7.26 14.37 62.03
CA LYS A 357 8.31 15.04 62.82
C LYS A 357 7.77 16.27 63.55
N GLN A 358 6.97 17.08 62.88
CA GLN A 358 6.32 18.24 63.48
C GLN A 358 5.36 17.83 64.60
N GLN A 359 4.54 16.78 64.38
CA GLN A 359 3.63 16.26 65.39
C GLN A 359 4.36 15.75 66.64
N SER A 360 5.47 15.04 66.45
CA SER A 360 6.31 14.56 67.56
C SER A 360 6.91 15.72 68.36
N LYS A 361 7.35 16.78 67.67
CA LYS A 361 7.87 18.00 68.32
C LYS A 361 6.77 18.74 69.06
N ILE A 362 5.57 18.87 68.49
CA ILE A 362 4.41 19.48 69.14
C ILE A 362 4.07 18.73 70.42
N GLN A 363 3.98 17.40 70.39
CA GLN A 363 3.73 16.59 71.58
C GLN A 363 4.79 16.78 72.67
N THR A 364 6.05 16.95 72.28
CA THR A 364 7.15 17.22 73.23
C THR A 364 6.98 18.61 73.86
N LEU A 365 6.74 19.63 73.04
CA LEU A 365 6.51 21.00 73.51
C LEU A 365 5.27 21.10 74.40
N GLU A 366 4.19 20.40 74.09
CA GLU A 366 2.98 20.35 74.92
C GLU A 366 3.27 19.76 76.30
N LYS A 367 4.09 18.71 76.39
CA LYS A 367 4.53 18.14 77.66
C LYS A 367 5.38 19.12 78.47
N GLU A 368 6.33 19.80 77.82
CA GLU A 368 7.18 20.81 78.48
C GLU A 368 6.35 22.00 78.99
N VAL A 369 5.42 22.53 78.19
CA VAL A 369 4.51 23.60 78.60
C VAL A 369 3.66 23.17 79.79
N GLN A 370 3.17 21.93 79.80
CA GLN A 370 2.39 21.42 80.92
C GLN A 370 3.23 21.31 82.20
N LEU A 371 4.49 20.88 82.11
CA LEU A 371 5.42 20.83 83.24
C LEU A 371 5.66 22.22 83.82
N LEU A 372 6.01 23.19 82.97
CA LEU A 372 6.25 24.58 83.38
C LEU A 372 5.01 25.22 84.02
N ARG A 373 3.81 24.94 83.50
CA ARG A 373 2.56 25.39 84.12
C ARG A 373 2.37 24.81 85.52
N ASN A 374 2.68 23.54 85.72
CA ASN A 374 2.59 22.90 87.02
C ASN A 374 3.59 23.54 88.01
N GLU A 375 4.84 23.74 87.60
CA GLU A 375 5.87 24.41 88.40
C GLU A 375 5.47 25.84 88.79
N MET A 376 4.94 26.61 87.83
CA MET A 376 4.51 27.98 88.09
C MET A 376 3.29 28.05 89.03
N ASN A 377 2.39 27.06 88.97
CA ASN A 377 1.27 26.96 89.91
C ASN A 377 1.75 26.63 91.32
N GLU A 378 2.73 25.73 91.47
CA GLU A 378 3.35 25.44 92.76
C GLU A 378 4.08 26.68 93.33
N LEU A 379 4.82 27.41 92.50
CA LEU A 379 5.48 28.66 92.91
C LEU A 379 4.45 29.71 93.39
N LYS A 380 3.32 29.84 92.68
CA LYS A 380 2.22 30.74 93.09
C LYS A 380 1.60 30.33 94.42
N LYS A 381 1.40 29.03 94.68
CA LYS A 381 0.93 28.54 95.97
C LYS A 381 1.92 28.89 97.09
N MET A 382 3.22 28.78 96.83
CA MET A 382 4.26 29.16 97.81
C MET A 382 4.22 30.66 98.12
N LEU A 383 4.04 31.52 97.11
CA LEU A 383 3.93 32.96 97.29
C LEU A 383 2.65 33.40 98.03
N MET A 384 1.53 32.70 97.83
CA MET A 384 0.27 32.99 98.53
C MET A 384 0.25 32.51 100.00
N LYS A 385 1.11 31.58 100.40
CA LYS A 385 1.29 31.18 101.81
C LYS A 385 2.22 32.11 102.60
N GLY A 386 2.92 33.04 101.92
CA GLY A 386 3.86 33.98 102.52
C GLY A 386 3.30 35.39 102.79
N LYS A 387 2.00 35.60 102.56
CA LYS A 387 1.21 36.75 103.05
C LYS A 387 0.21 36.24 104.07
#